data_AF-A0A1G1K6T1-F1
#
_entry.id   AF-A0A1G1K6T1-F1
#
_cell.length_a   1.000
_cell.length_b   1.000
_cell.length_c   1.000
_cell.angle_alpha   90.00
_cell.angle_beta   90.00
_cell.angle_gamma   90.00
#
_symmetry.space_group_name_H-M   'P 1'
#
loop_
_entity.id
_entity.type
_entity.pdbx_description
1 polymer ?
#
loop_
_entity_poly.entity_id
_entity_poly.type
_entity_poly.pdbx_seq_one_letter_code
_entity_poly.pdbx_strand_id
1 'polypeptide(L)'
;MWLAVPLLLAPSLLAHLVLWRFEDHLHLEVNRRPWFSFVPGTIDLSRSELIWKDHFRVRPGSLKVHYPILGILTGEFPISVEGKELLVTFESHFAQLFGDKELRFRQVSAQVNLSASRGFEIKSLDADSATIEFHLHPGSSA
;
A
#
# COMPACT_ATOMS: atom_id res chain seq x y z
N MET A 1 27.51 -3.04 -25.26
CA MET A 1 26.17 -2.45 -25.09
C MET A 1 25.17 -3.46 -24.47
N TRP A 2 25.59 -4.23 -23.45
CA TRP A 2 24.75 -5.30 -22.84
C TRP A 2 24.51 -5.10 -21.33
N LEU A 3 25.24 -4.18 -20.69
CA LEU A 3 25.07 -3.82 -19.27
C LEU A 3 23.92 -2.81 -19.03
N ALA A 4 23.47 -2.09 -20.07
CA ALA A 4 22.40 -1.11 -19.94
C ALA A 4 21.03 -1.77 -19.73
N VAL A 5 20.79 -2.94 -20.32
CA VAL A 5 19.51 -3.66 -20.21
C VAL A 5 19.21 -4.13 -18.77
N PRO A 6 20.12 -4.82 -18.05
CA PRO A 6 19.87 -5.18 -16.66
C PRO A 6 19.75 -3.94 -15.75
N LEU A 7 20.48 -2.86 -16.02
CA LEU A 7 20.37 -1.61 -15.26
C LEU A 7 19.01 -0.92 -15.45
N LEU A 8 18.45 -0.98 -16.66
CA LEU A 8 17.13 -0.44 -16.98
C LEU A 8 15.99 -1.29 -16.41
N LEU A 9 16.20 -2.60 -16.22
CA LEU A 9 15.18 -3.53 -15.71
C LEU A 9 15.18 -3.68 -14.18
N ALA A 10 16.30 -3.37 -13.52
CA ALA A 10 16.44 -3.52 -12.06
C ALA A 10 15.35 -2.79 -11.24
N PRO A 11 14.97 -1.54 -11.54
CA PRO A 11 13.91 -0.85 -10.79
C PRO A 11 12.54 -1.55 -10.90
N SER A 12 12.22 -2.05 -12.09
CA SER A 12 10.97 -2.77 -12.36
C SER A 12 10.93 -4.09 -11.59
N LEU A 13 12.01 -4.87 -11.61
CA LEU A 13 12.10 -6.12 -10.85
C LEU A 13 11.95 -5.88 -9.35
N LEU A 14 12.59 -4.85 -8.80
CA LEU A 14 12.46 -4.48 -7.40
C LEU A 14 11.02 -4.11 -7.03
N ALA A 15 10.34 -3.32 -7.87
CA ALA A 15 8.94 -2.97 -7.65
C ALA A 15 8.03 -4.21 -7.62
N HIS A 16 8.27 -5.18 -8.51
CA HIS A 16 7.51 -6.43 -8.53
C HIS A 16 7.78 -7.30 -7.29
N LEU A 17 9.03 -7.37 -6.83
CA LEU A 17 9.40 -8.10 -5.61
C LEU A 17 8.76 -7.50 -4.36
N VAL A 18 8.78 -6.16 -4.25
CA VAL A 18 8.15 -5.44 -3.14
C VAL A 18 6.63 -5.64 -3.18
N LEU A 19 6.00 -5.53 -4.35
CA LEU A 19 4.58 -5.79 -4.51
C LEU A 19 4.20 -7.22 -4.10
N TRP A 20 4.97 -8.21 -4.55
CA TRP A 20 4.73 -9.61 -4.18
C TRP A 20 4.84 -9.82 -2.67
N ARG A 21 5.79 -9.17 -2.01
CA ARG A 21 5.93 -9.25 -0.56
C ARG A 21 4.77 -8.61 0.19
N PHE A 22 4.18 -7.53 -0.32
CA PHE A 22 2.93 -6.97 0.23
C PHE A 22 1.76 -7.94 0.08
N GLU A 23 1.58 -8.51 -1.12
CA GLU A 23 0.52 -9.48 -1.40
C GLU A 23 0.61 -10.68 -0.43
N ASP A 24 1.82 -11.19 -0.23
CA ASP A 24 2.09 -12.32 0.66
C ASP A 24 1.89 -11.98 2.15
N HIS A 25 2.49 -10.88 2.65
CA HIS A 25 2.42 -10.53 4.08
C HIS A 25 1.05 -10.01 4.54
N LEU A 26 0.29 -9.37 3.65
CA LEU A 26 -1.00 -8.76 3.99
C LEU A 26 -2.19 -9.57 3.47
N HIS A 27 -1.94 -10.71 2.80
CA HIS A 27 -2.97 -11.48 2.10
C HIS A 27 -3.80 -10.62 1.13
N LEU A 28 -3.13 -9.68 0.48
CA LEU A 28 -3.71 -8.76 -0.50
C LEU A 28 -3.55 -9.30 -1.92
N GLU A 29 -4.53 -9.05 -2.77
CA GLU A 29 -4.43 -9.28 -4.21
C GLU A 29 -4.50 -7.95 -4.96
N VAL A 30 -3.56 -7.74 -5.88
CA VAL A 30 -3.57 -6.57 -6.78
C VAL A 30 -4.01 -7.03 -8.17
N ASN A 31 -5.21 -6.62 -8.59
CA ASN A 31 -5.83 -7.14 -9.82
C ASN A 31 -5.03 -6.83 -11.10
N ARG A 32 -4.27 -5.74 -11.09
CA ARG A 32 -3.50 -5.25 -12.23
C ARG A 32 -2.11 -4.88 -11.75
N ARG A 33 -1.13 -5.67 -12.17
CA ARG A 33 0.26 -5.40 -11.82
C ARG A 33 0.73 -4.12 -12.54
N PRO A 34 1.44 -3.23 -11.84
CA PRO A 34 1.98 -2.01 -12.44
C PRO A 34 3.04 -2.38 -13.47
N TRP A 35 2.74 -2.12 -14.74
CA TRP A 35 3.70 -2.26 -15.82
C TRP A 35 4.57 -1.00 -15.82
N PHE A 36 5.81 -1.15 -15.31
CA PHE A 36 6.88 -0.15 -15.38
C PHE A 36 6.70 1.08 -14.48
N SER A 37 7.25 1.02 -13.26
CA SER A 37 7.70 2.23 -12.58
C SER A 37 9.17 2.47 -12.92
N PHE A 38 9.43 3.52 -13.71
CA PHE A 38 10.80 3.99 -13.96
C PHE A 38 11.35 4.84 -12.82
N VAL A 39 10.52 5.14 -11.82
CA VAL A 39 10.93 5.89 -10.63
C VAL A 39 11.36 4.88 -9.57
N PRO A 40 12.66 4.78 -9.28
CA PRO A 40 13.15 3.86 -8.27
C PRO A 40 12.54 4.21 -6.90
N GLY A 41 12.04 3.20 -6.18
CA GLY A 41 11.46 3.39 -4.85
C GLY A 41 10.02 3.90 -4.84
N THR A 42 9.29 3.82 -5.96
CA THR A 42 7.85 4.15 -6.00
C THR A 42 7.08 3.14 -6.84
N ILE A 43 5.92 2.71 -6.35
CA ILE A 43 4.94 1.89 -7.09
C ILE A 43 3.66 2.71 -7.24
N ASP A 44 3.22 2.92 -8.48
CA ASP A 44 1.94 3.57 -8.79
C ASP A 44 0.87 2.49 -9.00
N LEU A 45 -0.16 2.51 -8.15
CA LEU A 45 -1.30 1.59 -8.16
C LEU A 45 -2.60 2.32 -8.50
N SER A 46 -2.55 3.54 -9.04
CA SER A 46 -3.73 4.37 -9.36
C SER A 46 -4.69 3.74 -10.39
N ARG A 47 -4.30 2.64 -11.05
CA ARG A 47 -5.11 1.89 -12.02
C ARG A 47 -5.37 0.45 -11.60
N SER A 48 -5.12 0.14 -10.32
CA SER A 48 -5.18 -1.21 -9.77
C SER A 48 -6.19 -1.24 -8.63
N GLU A 49 -6.96 -2.30 -8.54
CA GLU A 49 -7.83 -2.58 -7.39
C GLU A 49 -7.04 -3.43 -6.39
N LEU A 50 -7.05 -3.03 -5.12
CA LEU A 50 -6.55 -3.83 -4.03
C LEU A 50 -7.70 -4.61 -3.41
N ILE A 51 -7.55 -5.92 -3.32
CA ILE A 51 -8.56 -6.81 -2.76
C ILE A 51 -7.94 -7.47 -1.53
N TRP A 52 -8.51 -7.19 -0.35
CA TRP A 52 -8.21 -8.00 0.82
C TRP A 52 -9.29 -9.07 0.91
N LYS A 53 -8.89 -10.32 0.66
CA LYS A 53 -9.83 -11.46 0.57
C LYS A 53 -10.82 -11.45 1.74
N ASP A 54 -12.10 -11.46 1.40
CA ASP A 54 -13.24 -11.54 2.31
C ASP A 54 -13.46 -10.35 3.27
N HIS A 55 -12.71 -9.25 3.11
CA HIS A 55 -12.82 -8.06 3.98
C HIS A 55 -13.29 -6.82 3.23
N PHE A 56 -12.48 -6.31 2.29
CA PHE A 56 -12.80 -5.09 1.54
C PHE A 56 -12.08 -5.03 0.19
N ARG A 57 -12.58 -4.14 -0.66
CA ARG A 57 -11.96 -3.77 -1.94
C ARG A 57 -11.65 -2.29 -1.95
N VAL A 58 -10.44 -1.92 -2.37
CA VAL A 58 -10.03 -0.53 -2.50
C VAL A 58 -9.82 -0.21 -3.98
N ARG A 59 -10.61 0.74 -4.47
CA ARG A 59 -10.46 1.34 -5.80
C ARG A 59 -9.83 2.72 -5.64
N PRO A 60 -8.56 2.89 -5.99
CA PRO A 60 -7.89 4.17 -5.86
C PRO A 60 -8.21 5.11 -7.02
N GLY A 61 -8.46 6.38 -6.72
CA GLY A 61 -8.27 7.47 -7.69
C GLY A 61 -6.78 7.74 -7.91
N SER A 62 -6.00 7.86 -6.82
CA SER A 62 -4.54 7.75 -6.85
C SER A 62 -4.02 6.92 -5.68
N LEU A 63 -3.04 6.06 -5.91
CA LEU A 63 -2.38 5.29 -4.85
C LEU A 63 -0.90 5.09 -5.19
N LYS A 64 -0.03 5.56 -4.31
CA LYS A 64 1.41 5.46 -4.44
C LYS A 64 2.02 4.80 -3.22
N VAL A 65 2.93 3.88 -3.47
CA VAL A 65 3.71 3.20 -2.44
C VAL A 65 5.17 3.58 -2.61
N HIS A 66 5.73 4.28 -1.64
CA HIS A 66 7.13 4.66 -1.60
C HIS A 66 7.90 3.69 -0.71
N TYR A 67 9.03 3.19 -1.20
CA TYR A 67 9.89 2.25 -0.48
C TYR A 67 11.38 2.61 -0.69
N PRO A 68 12.23 2.50 0.35
CA PRO A 68 13.64 2.76 0.23
C PRO A 68 14.32 1.60 -0.50
N ILE A 69 14.98 1.91 -1.62
CA ILE A 69 15.68 0.91 -2.45
C ILE A 69 16.75 0.15 -1.65
N LEU A 70 17.46 0.86 -0.76
CA LEU A 70 18.51 0.28 0.07
C LEU A 70 17.96 -0.57 1.23
N GLY A 71 16.74 -0.30 1.69
CA GLY A 71 16.11 -1.02 2.81
C GLY A 71 15.63 -2.43 2.45
N ILE A 72 15.43 -2.73 1.17
CA ILE A 72 15.03 -4.08 0.73
C ILE A 72 16.09 -5.13 1.13
N LEU A 73 17.37 -4.74 1.14
CA LEU A 73 18.49 -5.63 1.46
C LEU A 73 18.57 -5.96 2.96
N THR A 74 17.99 -5.14 3.83
CA THR A 74 18.13 -5.26 5.29
C THR A 74 17.03 -6.12 5.94
N GLY A 75 16.04 -6.59 5.18
CA GLY A 75 14.98 -7.48 5.67
C GLY A 75 13.88 -6.78 6.49
N GLU A 76 14.17 -5.59 7.01
CA GLU A 76 13.24 -4.61 7.57
C GLU A 76 13.31 -3.31 6.77
N PHE A 77 12.17 -2.81 6.30
CA PHE A 77 12.14 -1.53 5.60
C PHE A 77 10.83 -0.76 5.78
N PRO A 78 10.93 0.57 5.98
CA PRO A 78 9.78 1.45 6.05
C PRO A 78 9.16 1.65 4.68
N ILE A 79 7.84 1.66 4.62
CA ILE A 79 7.04 1.94 3.44
C ILE A 79 6.11 3.09 3.79
N SER A 80 6.01 4.06 2.88
CA SER A 80 4.98 5.08 2.93
C SER A 80 3.94 4.81 1.85
N VAL A 81 2.68 4.76 2.23
CA VAL A 81 1.55 4.63 1.32
C VAL A 81 0.79 5.95 1.32
N GLU A 82 0.55 6.50 0.14
CA GLU A 82 -0.24 7.70 -0.06
C GLU A 82 -1.37 7.42 -1.04
N GLY A 83 -2.60 7.64 -0.59
CA GLY A 83 -3.80 7.47 -1.38
C GLY A 83 -4.62 8.76 -1.41
N LYS A 84 -5.26 9.03 -2.55
CA LYS A 84 -6.25 10.09 -2.70
C LYS A 84 -7.46 9.56 -3.44
N GLU A 85 -8.64 10.05 -3.04
CA GLU A 85 -9.92 9.61 -3.59
C GLU A 85 -10.04 8.08 -3.61
N LEU A 86 -9.76 7.43 -2.47
CA LEU A 86 -9.88 5.99 -2.34
C LEU A 86 -11.35 5.64 -2.06
N LEU A 87 -11.93 4.78 -2.88
CA LEU A 87 -13.21 4.17 -2.60
C LEU A 87 -12.97 2.80 -1.98
N VAL A 88 -13.40 2.64 -0.73
CA VAL A 88 -13.35 1.36 -0.02
C VAL A 88 -14.76 0.76 -0.01
N THR A 89 -14.93 -0.38 -0.67
CA THR A 89 -16.17 -1.15 -0.64
C THR A 89 -16.01 -2.26 0.39
N PHE A 90 -16.91 -2.27 1.38
CA PHE A 90 -16.94 -3.26 2.44
C PHE A 90 -17.86 -4.42 2.07
N GLU A 91 -17.47 -5.63 2.43
CA GLU A 91 -18.38 -6.78 2.38
C GLU A 91 -19.48 -6.66 3.44
N SER A 92 -20.58 -7.39 3.24
CA SER A 92 -21.86 -7.25 3.96
C SER A 92 -21.75 -7.18 5.49
N HIS A 93 -20.80 -7.91 6.09
CA HIS A 93 -20.55 -7.91 7.53
C HIS A 93 -19.99 -6.57 8.03
N PHE A 94 -19.05 -5.98 7.30
CA PHE A 94 -18.44 -4.70 7.68
C PHE A 94 -19.32 -3.51 7.30
N ALA A 95 -20.13 -3.62 6.25
CA ALA A 95 -21.10 -2.60 5.88
C ALA A 95 -22.10 -2.29 7.01
N GLN A 96 -22.43 -3.27 7.86
CA GLN A 96 -23.29 -3.06 9.03
C GLN A 96 -22.62 -2.23 10.14
N LEU A 97 -21.28 -2.31 10.27
CA LEU A 97 -20.52 -1.58 11.28
C LEU A 97 -20.35 -0.10 10.91
N PHE A 98 -20.15 0.19 9.63
CA PHE A 98 -19.92 1.54 9.13
C PHE A 98 -21.20 2.24 8.65
N GLY A 99 -22.34 1.54 8.64
CA GLY A 99 -23.63 2.07 8.18
C GLY A 99 -23.71 2.30 6.67
N ASP A 100 -22.61 2.13 5.95
CA ASP A 100 -22.48 2.26 4.51
C ASP A 100 -21.66 1.10 3.95
N LYS A 101 -22.02 0.66 2.74
CA LYS A 101 -21.27 -0.37 1.99
C LYS A 101 -20.04 0.20 1.33
N GLU A 102 -20.00 1.52 1.14
CA GLU A 102 -18.90 2.20 0.49
C GLU A 102 -18.47 3.40 1.32
N LEU A 103 -17.17 3.61 1.44
CA LEU A 103 -16.63 4.79 2.09
C LEU A 103 -15.55 5.41 1.22
N ARG A 104 -15.70 6.71 0.98
CA ARG A 104 -14.78 7.48 0.14
C ARG A 104 -13.84 8.28 1.02
N PHE A 105 -12.58 7.87 1.04
CA PHE A 105 -11.51 8.65 1.65
C PHE A 105 -10.99 9.67 0.64
N ARG A 106 -10.94 10.94 1.07
CA ARG A 106 -10.30 12.03 0.32
C ARG A 106 -8.80 11.82 0.28
N GLN A 107 -8.22 11.45 1.42
CA GLN A 107 -6.80 11.24 1.57
C GLN A 107 -6.53 10.13 2.58
N VAL A 108 -5.52 9.30 2.29
CA VAL A 108 -4.96 8.31 3.21
C VAL A 108 -3.44 8.41 3.15
N SER A 109 -2.79 8.47 4.30
CA SER A 109 -1.33 8.36 4.42
C SER A 109 -1.01 7.34 5.50
N ALA A 110 -0.16 6.37 5.18
CA ALA A 110 0.25 5.35 6.14
C ALA A 110 1.76 5.14 6.07
N GLN A 111 2.41 5.04 7.23
CA GLN A 111 3.77 4.56 7.34
C GLN A 111 3.76 3.19 7.99
N VAL A 112 4.32 2.20 7.31
CA VAL A 112 4.38 0.82 7.77
C VAL A 112 5.80 0.29 7.68
N ASN A 113 6.25 -0.42 8.70
CA ASN A 113 7.48 -1.20 8.62
C ASN A 113 7.12 -2.65 8.31
N LEU A 114 7.64 -3.18 7.20
CA LEU A 114 7.59 -4.61 6.93
C LEU A 114 8.86 -5.26 7.46
N SER A 115 8.72 -6.33 8.24
CA SER A 115 9.82 -7.17 8.75
C SER A 115 9.52 -8.62 8.41
N ALA A 116 10.50 -9.33 7.85
CA ALA A 116 10.36 -10.78 7.60
C ALA A 116 10.09 -11.59 8.87
N SER A 117 10.50 -11.08 10.04
CA SER A 117 10.41 -11.78 11.33
C SER A 117 9.22 -11.36 12.17
N ARG A 118 8.72 -10.12 12.00
CA ARG A 118 7.64 -9.53 12.83
C ARG A 118 6.36 -9.24 12.06
N GLY A 119 6.31 -9.51 10.76
CA GLY A 119 5.15 -9.20 9.92
C GLY A 119 5.13 -7.72 9.52
N PHE A 120 4.04 -7.01 9.84
CA PHE A 120 3.90 -5.58 9.57
C PHE A 120 3.64 -4.79 10.85
N GLU A 121 4.25 -3.62 10.97
CA GLU A 121 4.03 -2.68 12.07
C GLU A 121 3.57 -1.34 11.50
N ILE A 122 2.38 -0.86 11.88
CA ILE A 122 1.89 0.46 11.48
C ILE A 122 2.53 1.51 12.38
N LYS A 123 3.35 2.38 11.81
CA LYS A 123 3.96 3.52 12.49
C LYS A 123 3.04 4.72 12.51
N SER A 124 2.34 4.99 11.42
CA SER A 124 1.29 6.00 11.40
C SER A 124 0.22 5.64 10.38
N LEU A 125 -1.01 6.06 10.64
CA LEU A 125 -2.11 5.99 9.69
C LEU A 125 -3.01 7.20 9.88
N ASP A 126 -3.06 8.04 8.87
CA ASP A 126 -3.96 9.18 8.76
C ASP A 126 -4.91 8.92 7.60
N ALA A 127 -6.21 8.94 7.87
CA ALA A 127 -7.24 8.74 6.85
C ALA A 127 -8.36 9.75 7.04
N ASP A 128 -8.65 10.51 6.00
CA ASP A 128 -9.68 11.54 5.97
C ASP A 128 -10.78 11.18 4.97
N SER A 129 -12.03 11.27 5.42
CA SER A 129 -13.22 11.10 4.60
C SER A 129 -14.30 12.10 5.02
N ALA A 130 -15.36 12.24 4.21
CA ALA A 130 -16.46 13.15 4.56
C ALA A 130 -17.22 12.75 5.84
N THR A 131 -17.07 11.50 6.30
CA THR A 131 -17.86 10.91 7.39
C THR A 131 -17.01 10.45 8.57
N ILE A 132 -15.73 10.13 8.35
CA ILE A 132 -14.81 9.55 9.33
C ILE A 132 -13.42 10.15 9.14
N GLU A 133 -12.85 10.70 10.20
CA GLU A 133 -11.42 11.02 10.30
C GLU A 133 -10.78 10.00 11.26
N PHE A 134 -9.68 9.38 10.83
CA PHE A 134 -8.96 8.38 11.60
C PHE A 134 -7.47 8.73 11.66
N HIS A 135 -6.95 8.82 12.88
CA HIS A 135 -5.55 9.10 13.16
C HIS A 135 -5.00 8.05 14.12
N LEU A 136 -3.99 7.31 13.68
CA LEU A 136 -3.22 6.39 14.49
C LEU A 136 -1.77 6.85 14.47
N HIS A 137 -1.28 7.29 15.62
CA HIS A 137 0.13 7.55 15.86
C HIS A 137 0.59 6.65 17.01
N PRO A 138 1.87 6.23 17.05
CA PRO A 138 2.39 5.52 18.19
C PRO A 138 2.32 6.49 19.36
N GLY A 139 1.56 6.15 20.39
CA GLY A 139 1.47 6.99 21.58
C GLY A 139 2.88 7.26 22.10
N SER A 140 3.25 8.54 22.22
CA SER A 140 4.34 8.91 23.10
C SER A 140 3.86 8.62 24.52
N SER A 141 4.06 7.39 24.98
CA SER A 141 4.09 7.09 26.41
C SER A 141 5.24 7.91 26.99
N ALA A 142 4.89 9.09 27.50
CA ALA A 142 5.68 9.86 28.44
C ALA A 142 5.83 9.08 29.76
#